data_AF-A0AAD0AEZ5-F1
#
_entry.id   AF-A0AAD0AEZ5-F1
#
_cell.length_a   1.000
_cell.length_b   1.000
_cell.length_c   1.000
_cell.angle_alpha   90.00
_cell.angle_beta   90.00
_cell.angle_gamma   90.00
#
_symmetry.space_group_name_H-M   'P 1'
#
loop_
_entity.id
_entity.type
_entity.pdbx_description
1 polymer ?
#
loop_
_entity_poly.entity_id
_entity_poly.type
_entity_poly.pdbx_seq_one_letter_code
_entity_poly.pdbx_strand_id
1 'polypeptide(L)'
;MPKPTFTPLPSPTGTSIESSLSDFGQQAHIMGNANTVVRRSLAIALLKFMESTPFADISVTELTQKAGVSRMGYYRNYDSKLALLKDYLAQIEHDFPFIDLTAASEGEFYAFLVRVFDYLSKFELSTKILLNQGFEGLILDTLLNSKIFVEYRKKQALTCQATTAPHQHKSGEYNLVFASGMLYHTYIHWVRQGQTETPQQLASWLMAGGFYRLFHPNDD
;
A
#
# COMPACT_ATOMS: atom_id res chain seq x y z
N MET A 1 0.72 29.77 0.56
CA MET A 1 2.03 29.09 0.48
C MET A 1 2.13 28.41 -0.90
N PRO A 2 3.22 28.55 -1.64
CA PRO A 2 3.43 27.73 -2.84
C PRO A 2 3.39 26.25 -2.43
N LYS A 3 2.70 25.41 -3.20
CA LYS A 3 2.76 23.96 -2.99
C LYS A 3 4.24 23.54 -3.06
N PRO A 4 4.74 22.72 -2.12
CA PRO A 4 6.09 22.18 -2.25
C PRO A 4 6.21 21.52 -3.62
N THR A 5 7.05 22.08 -4.48
CA THR A 5 7.43 21.50 -5.76
C THR A 5 8.32 20.31 -5.46
N PHE A 6 7.72 19.13 -5.31
CA PHE A 6 8.45 17.88 -5.28
C PHE A 6 9.04 17.66 -6.68
N THR A 7 10.37 17.58 -6.74
CA THR A 7 11.07 17.20 -7.97
C THR A 7 10.53 15.84 -8.42
N PRO A 8 10.07 15.69 -9.68
CA PRO A 8 9.55 14.42 -10.17
C PRO A 8 10.57 13.30 -9.98
N LEU A 9 10.13 12.18 -9.41
CA LEU A 9 10.96 11.01 -9.23
C LEU A 9 11.19 10.32 -10.58
N PRO A 10 12.44 9.98 -10.93
CA PRO A 10 12.72 9.28 -12.18
C PRO A 10 12.18 7.85 -12.13
N SER A 11 11.66 7.38 -13.27
CA SER A 11 11.30 5.97 -13.46
C SER A 11 12.53 5.08 -13.23
N PRO A 12 12.40 3.90 -12.58
CA PRO A 12 13.51 2.96 -12.44
C PRO A 12 14.01 2.50 -13.81
N THR A 13 15.32 2.47 -14.01
CA THR A 13 15.94 2.06 -15.28
C THR A 13 15.58 0.61 -15.60
N GLY A 14 14.92 0.36 -16.73
CA GLY A 14 14.67 -1.00 -17.25
C GLY A 14 13.45 -1.74 -16.69
N THR A 15 12.63 -1.12 -15.83
CA THR A 15 11.41 -1.75 -15.31
C THR A 15 10.19 -1.26 -16.08
N SER A 16 9.49 -2.15 -16.79
CA SER A 16 8.20 -1.83 -17.42
C SER A 16 7.09 -1.86 -16.36
N ILE A 17 6.08 -0.99 -16.49
CA ILE A 17 4.84 -1.08 -15.71
C ILE A 17 4.22 -2.47 -15.83
N GLU A 18 4.35 -3.12 -16.97
CA GLU A 18 3.80 -4.47 -17.19
C GLU A 18 4.52 -5.52 -16.34
N SER A 19 5.83 -5.39 -16.13
CA SER A 19 6.58 -6.25 -15.21
C SER A 19 6.28 -5.95 -13.75
N SER A 20 6.16 -4.68 -13.36
CA SER A 20 5.77 -4.30 -11.98
C SER A 20 4.34 -4.72 -11.63
N LEU A 21 3.49 -4.93 -12.65
CA LEU A 21 2.11 -5.35 -12.50
C LEU A 21 1.90 -6.82 -12.86
N SER A 22 2.96 -7.61 -13.08
CA SER A 22 2.85 -9.06 -13.34
C SER A 22 2.06 -9.76 -12.22
N ASP A 23 2.28 -9.30 -10.99
CA ASP A 23 1.79 -9.88 -9.75
C ASP A 23 0.42 -9.33 -9.32
N PHE A 24 -0.04 -8.24 -9.94
CA PHE A 24 -1.33 -7.63 -9.63
C PHE A 24 -2.49 -8.59 -9.92
N GLY A 25 -3.21 -9.00 -8.86
CA GLY A 25 -4.37 -9.89 -8.96
C GLY A 25 -4.01 -11.35 -9.27
N GLN A 26 -2.76 -11.78 -9.08
CA GLN A 26 -2.40 -13.20 -9.22
C GLN A 26 -3.07 -14.09 -8.16
N GLN A 27 -3.35 -13.55 -6.96
CA GLN A 27 -4.13 -14.27 -5.94
C GLN A 27 -5.65 -14.17 -6.13
N ALA A 28 -6.14 -13.47 -7.15
CA ALA A 28 -7.56 -13.51 -7.56
C ALA A 28 -7.97 -14.87 -8.20
N HIS A 29 -7.26 -15.95 -7.86
CA HIS A 29 -7.48 -17.31 -8.33
C HIS A 29 -8.69 -18.00 -7.65
N ILE A 30 -9.50 -17.29 -6.84
CA ILE A 30 -10.70 -17.84 -6.20
C ILE A 30 -12.01 -17.52 -6.94
N MET A 31 -11.98 -16.83 -8.10
CA MET A 31 -13.11 -16.90 -9.04
C MET A 31 -12.69 -16.40 -10.43
N GLY A 32 -12.60 -17.31 -11.39
CA GLY A 32 -12.48 -16.96 -12.79
C GLY A 32 -13.63 -16.04 -13.20
N ASN A 33 -13.32 -14.82 -13.60
CA ASN A 33 -14.30 -13.89 -14.16
C ASN A 33 -13.55 -12.90 -15.05
N ALA A 34 -14.01 -12.71 -16.28
CA ALA A 34 -13.50 -11.69 -17.21
C ALA A 34 -13.36 -10.28 -16.59
N ASN A 35 -14.01 -10.05 -15.44
CA ASN A 35 -13.86 -8.87 -14.60
C ASN A 35 -12.41 -8.63 -14.12
N THR A 36 -11.66 -9.64 -13.68
CA THR A 36 -10.29 -9.44 -13.18
C THR A 36 -9.33 -8.99 -14.27
N VAL A 37 -9.45 -9.56 -15.48
CA VAL A 37 -8.69 -9.13 -16.67
C VAL A 37 -9.02 -7.69 -17.04
N VAL A 38 -10.31 -7.33 -17.06
CA VAL A 38 -10.74 -5.95 -17.34
C VAL A 38 -10.19 -4.96 -16.31
N ARG A 39 -10.34 -5.25 -15.02
CA ARG A 39 -9.82 -4.41 -13.91
C ARG A 39 -8.31 -4.22 -14.03
N ARG A 40 -7.57 -5.29 -14.29
CA ARG A 40 -6.11 -5.26 -14.49
C ARG A 40 -5.71 -4.43 -15.71
N SER A 41 -6.34 -4.65 -16.87
CA SER A 41 -6.05 -3.86 -18.07
C SER A 41 -6.31 -2.37 -17.86
N LEU A 42 -7.39 -2.04 -17.17
CA LEU A 42 -7.73 -0.66 -16.80
C LEU A 42 -6.72 -0.05 -15.82
N ALA A 43 -6.27 -0.78 -14.80
CA ALA A 43 -5.24 -0.34 -13.85
C ALA A 43 -3.88 -0.10 -14.55
N ILE A 44 -3.43 -1.03 -15.40
CA ILE A 44 -2.21 -0.88 -16.19
C ILE A 44 -2.30 0.36 -17.08
N ALA A 45 -3.41 0.51 -17.81
CA ALA A 45 -3.60 1.65 -18.71
C ALA A 45 -3.61 2.99 -17.94
N LEU A 46 -4.27 3.04 -16.78
CA LEU A 46 -4.32 4.25 -15.96
C LEU A 46 -2.93 4.63 -15.46
N LEU A 47 -2.17 3.69 -14.89
CA LEU A 47 -0.82 3.95 -14.38
C LEU A 47 0.13 4.40 -15.50
N LYS A 48 0.03 3.81 -16.70
CA LYS A 48 0.79 4.24 -17.88
C LYS A 48 0.47 5.68 -18.30
N PHE A 49 -0.80 6.07 -18.29
CA PHE A 49 -1.15 7.47 -18.56
C PHE A 49 -0.58 8.40 -17.47
N MET A 50 -0.68 8.00 -16.21
CA MET A 50 -0.19 8.78 -15.06
C MET A 50 1.34 8.99 -15.04
N GLU A 51 2.11 8.28 -15.85
CA GLU A 51 3.55 8.55 -16.01
C GLU A 51 3.83 9.94 -16.61
N SER A 52 2.96 10.42 -17.48
CA SER A 52 3.19 11.64 -18.28
C SER A 52 1.98 12.57 -18.40
N THR A 53 0.79 12.10 -18.04
CA THR A 53 -0.46 12.85 -18.12
C THR A 53 -1.00 13.11 -16.71
N PRO A 54 -1.35 14.36 -16.35
CA PRO A 54 -1.99 14.65 -15.07
C PRO A 54 -3.25 13.79 -14.89
N PHE A 55 -3.44 13.21 -13.70
CA PHE A 55 -4.56 12.31 -13.44
C PHE A 55 -5.92 12.91 -13.81
N ALA A 56 -6.12 14.22 -13.59
CA ALA A 56 -7.36 14.91 -13.92
C ALA A 56 -7.69 14.87 -15.42
N ASP A 57 -6.67 14.96 -16.29
CA ASP A 57 -6.80 15.16 -17.73
C ASP A 57 -7.07 13.86 -18.50
N ILE A 58 -6.81 12.70 -17.90
CA ILE A 58 -7.03 11.38 -18.53
C ILE A 58 -8.53 11.15 -18.77
N SER A 59 -9.02 11.09 -20.00
CA SER A 59 -10.45 10.80 -20.19
C SER A 59 -10.76 9.30 -20.02
N VAL A 60 -12.00 8.96 -19.64
CA VAL A 60 -12.46 7.56 -19.63
C VAL A 60 -12.39 6.95 -21.04
N THR A 61 -12.61 7.76 -22.07
CA THR A 61 -12.54 7.32 -23.47
C THR A 61 -11.13 6.87 -23.84
N GLU A 62 -10.10 7.68 -23.56
CA GLU A 62 -8.71 7.33 -23.84
C GLU A 62 -8.26 6.15 -22.99
N LEU A 63 -8.64 6.13 -21.71
CA LEU A 63 -8.35 5.03 -20.79
C LEU A 63 -8.88 3.69 -21.32
N THR A 64 -10.15 3.67 -21.72
CA THR A 64 -10.80 2.45 -22.20
C THR A 64 -10.25 1.98 -23.53
N GLN A 65 -9.94 2.90 -24.45
CA GLN A 65 -9.23 2.58 -25.70
C GLN A 65 -7.85 1.97 -25.43
N LYS A 66 -7.06 2.57 -24.55
CA LYS A 66 -5.73 2.07 -24.19
C LYS A 66 -5.78 0.69 -23.52
N ALA A 67 -6.78 0.47 -22.68
CA ALA A 67 -6.98 -0.81 -21.98
C ALA A 67 -7.57 -1.91 -22.86
N GLY A 68 -8.08 -1.60 -24.06
CA GLY A 68 -8.80 -2.56 -24.90
C GLY A 68 -10.15 -2.98 -24.29
N VAL A 69 -10.79 -2.10 -23.54
CA VAL A 69 -12.06 -2.35 -22.83
C VAL A 69 -13.13 -1.41 -23.37
N SER A 70 -14.40 -1.83 -23.41
CA SER A 70 -15.50 -0.93 -23.78
C SER A 70 -15.80 0.07 -22.65
N ARG A 71 -16.35 1.25 -22.98
CA ARG A 71 -16.83 2.20 -21.95
C ARG A 71 -17.87 1.57 -21.02
N MET A 72 -18.76 0.73 -21.55
CA MET A 72 -19.70 -0.04 -20.72
C MET A 72 -18.98 -1.01 -19.78
N GLY A 73 -17.89 -1.65 -20.23
CA GLY A 73 -17.06 -2.53 -19.40
C GLY A 73 -16.37 -1.77 -18.27
N TYR A 74 -15.94 -0.53 -18.51
CA TYR A 74 -15.43 0.35 -17.45
C TYR A 74 -16.51 0.70 -16.42
N TYR A 75 -17.64 1.24 -16.86
CA TYR A 75 -18.70 1.69 -15.94
C TYR A 75 -19.42 0.54 -15.21
N ARG A 76 -19.30 -0.70 -15.69
CA ARG A 76 -19.74 -1.89 -14.94
C ARG A 76 -18.92 -2.13 -13.67
N ASN A 77 -17.67 -1.64 -13.64
CA ASN A 77 -16.71 -1.92 -12.58
C ASN A 77 -16.40 -0.69 -11.72
N TYR A 78 -16.42 0.50 -12.31
CA TYR A 78 -15.98 1.72 -11.63
C TYR A 78 -16.85 2.92 -11.96
N ASP A 79 -17.26 3.63 -10.92
CA ASP A 79 -17.97 4.91 -11.03
C ASP A 79 -17.02 6.08 -11.35
N SER A 80 -15.71 5.90 -11.13
CA SER A 80 -14.70 6.93 -11.40
C SER A 80 -13.28 6.38 -11.55
N LYS A 81 -12.37 7.18 -12.13
CA LYS A 81 -10.93 6.85 -12.22
C LYS A 81 -10.31 6.68 -10.83
N LEU A 82 -10.80 7.43 -9.85
CA LEU A 82 -10.32 7.35 -8.47
C LEU A 82 -10.76 6.04 -7.80
N ALA A 83 -11.98 5.56 -8.09
CA ALA A 83 -12.43 4.26 -7.61
C ALA A 83 -11.56 3.12 -8.17
N LEU A 84 -11.21 3.17 -9.45
CA LEU A 84 -10.25 2.25 -10.07
C LEU A 84 -8.88 2.31 -9.38
N LEU A 85 -8.36 3.51 -9.11
CA LEU A 85 -7.04 3.67 -8.48
C LEU A 85 -7.03 3.17 -7.02
N LYS A 86 -8.10 3.43 -6.28
CA LYS A 86 -8.32 2.90 -4.92
C LYS A 86 -8.38 1.38 -4.92
N ASP A 87 -9.11 0.81 -5.88
CA ASP A 87 -9.24 -0.63 -6.04
C ASP A 87 -7.90 -1.29 -6.38
N TYR A 88 -7.08 -0.65 -7.21
CA TYR A 88 -5.69 -1.07 -7.46
C TYR A 88 -4.87 -1.17 -6.17
N LEU A 89 -4.87 -0.11 -5.35
CA LEU A 89 -4.12 -0.10 -4.08
C LEU A 89 -4.67 -1.10 -3.06
N ALA A 90 -6.00 -1.23 -2.97
CA ALA A 90 -6.65 -2.20 -2.10
C ALA A 90 -6.30 -3.64 -2.50
N GLN A 91 -6.13 -3.94 -3.79
CA GLN A 91 -5.73 -5.28 -4.23
C GLN A 91 -4.29 -5.62 -3.83
N ILE A 92 -3.36 -4.65 -3.86
CA ILE A 92 -1.98 -4.85 -3.36
C ILE A 92 -2.01 -5.27 -1.88
N GLU A 93 -2.79 -4.55 -1.08
CA GLU A 93 -3.00 -4.91 0.32
C GLU A 93 -3.65 -6.30 0.45
N HIS A 94 -4.65 -6.57 -0.39
CA HIS A 94 -5.42 -7.80 -0.31
C HIS A 94 -4.58 -9.05 -0.60
N ASP A 95 -3.71 -8.97 -1.60
CA ASP A 95 -2.84 -10.05 -2.06
C ASP A 95 -1.67 -10.32 -1.09
N PHE A 96 -1.44 -9.44 -0.10
CA PHE A 96 -0.43 -9.66 0.92
C PHE A 96 -0.95 -10.58 2.04
N PRO A 97 -0.20 -11.64 2.42
CA PRO A 97 -0.62 -12.56 3.47
C PRO A 97 -0.82 -11.86 4.82
N PHE A 98 -1.94 -12.15 5.47
CA PHE A 98 -2.22 -11.66 6.81
C PHE A 98 -1.30 -12.31 7.85
N ILE A 99 -0.90 -11.51 8.85
CA ILE A 99 -0.31 -12.00 10.10
C ILE A 99 -1.00 -11.31 11.27
N ASP A 100 -1.05 -12.01 12.40
CA ASP A 100 -1.43 -11.43 13.68
C ASP A 100 -0.22 -10.79 14.38
N LEU A 101 -0.08 -9.48 14.27
CA LEU A 101 1.05 -8.75 14.87
C LEU A 101 1.06 -8.75 16.40
N THR A 102 -0.03 -9.09 17.08
CA THR A 102 -0.11 -9.06 18.55
C THR A 102 0.28 -10.38 19.22
N ALA A 103 0.41 -11.44 18.43
CA ALA A 103 0.72 -12.78 18.90
C ALA A 103 2.05 -13.29 18.32
N ALA A 104 2.70 -12.50 17.47
CA ALA A 104 3.93 -12.88 16.80
C ALA A 104 5.12 -12.68 17.76
N SER A 105 5.94 -13.72 17.91
CA SER A 105 7.24 -13.57 18.56
C SER A 105 8.12 -12.53 17.83
N GLU A 106 9.15 -12.01 18.50
CA GLU A 106 10.08 -11.04 17.91
C GLU A 106 10.68 -11.54 16.58
N GLY A 107 11.03 -12.84 16.51
CA GLY A 107 11.55 -13.47 15.29
C GLY A 107 10.53 -13.57 14.17
N GLU A 108 9.28 -13.94 14.47
CA GLU A 108 8.18 -13.97 13.49
C GLU A 108 7.84 -12.56 12.98
N PHE A 109 7.89 -11.56 13.86
CA PHE A 109 7.65 -10.17 13.54
C PHE A 109 8.73 -9.62 12.61
N TYR A 110 10.01 -9.89 12.90
CA TYR A 110 11.11 -9.55 12.01
C TYR A 110 10.94 -10.21 10.63
N ALA A 111 10.68 -11.52 10.59
CA ALA A 111 10.44 -12.25 9.34
C ALA A 111 9.23 -11.71 8.56
N PHE A 112 8.22 -11.22 9.27
CA PHE A 112 7.09 -10.52 8.66
C PHE A 112 7.49 -9.18 8.04
N LEU A 113 8.25 -8.32 8.74
CA LEU A 113 8.72 -7.05 8.19
C LEU A 113 9.58 -7.25 6.93
N VAL A 114 10.44 -8.27 6.92
CA VAL A 114 11.22 -8.63 5.73
C VAL A 114 10.29 -8.97 4.57
N ARG A 115 9.24 -9.77 4.79
CA ARG A 115 8.23 -10.09 3.77
C ARG A 115 7.45 -8.87 3.29
N VAL A 116 7.14 -7.93 4.18
CA VAL A 116 6.48 -6.66 3.81
C VAL A 116 7.35 -5.88 2.83
N PHE A 117 8.62 -5.64 3.16
CA PHE A 117 9.51 -4.88 2.28
C PHE A 117 9.85 -5.62 0.98
N ASP A 118 10.03 -6.94 1.03
CA ASP A 118 10.21 -7.75 -0.17
C ASP A 118 9.01 -7.63 -1.12
N TYR A 119 7.79 -7.71 -0.57
CA TYR A 119 6.57 -7.54 -1.36
C TYR A 119 6.41 -6.11 -1.89
N LEU A 120 6.63 -5.10 -1.05
CA LEU A 120 6.51 -3.69 -1.42
C LEU A 120 7.58 -3.23 -2.43
N SER A 121 8.72 -3.94 -2.52
CA SER A 121 9.80 -3.66 -3.49
C SER A 121 9.28 -3.66 -4.93
N LYS A 122 8.37 -4.60 -5.23
CA LYS A 122 7.76 -4.82 -6.54
C LYS A 122 6.96 -3.63 -7.07
N PHE A 123 6.54 -2.72 -6.18
CA PHE A 123 5.67 -1.59 -6.48
C PHE A 123 6.41 -0.25 -6.51
N GLU A 124 7.74 -0.25 -6.68
CA GLU A 124 8.54 0.99 -6.76
C GLU A 124 8.00 1.96 -7.82
N LEU A 125 7.81 1.47 -9.05
CA LEU A 125 7.41 2.28 -10.19
C LEU A 125 5.99 2.86 -10.00
N SER A 126 5.01 2.04 -9.62
CA SER A 126 3.65 2.52 -9.37
C SER A 126 3.60 3.49 -8.20
N THR A 127 4.40 3.27 -7.15
CA THR A 127 4.53 4.21 -6.03
C THR A 127 5.10 5.54 -6.51
N LYS A 128 6.20 5.55 -7.27
CA LYS A 128 6.76 6.78 -7.84
C LYS A 128 5.76 7.55 -8.69
N ILE A 129 4.97 6.86 -9.52
CA ILE A 129 3.89 7.47 -10.32
C ILE A 129 2.85 8.14 -9.42
N LEU A 130 2.39 7.44 -8.38
CA LEU A 130 1.42 7.97 -7.42
C LEU A 130 1.97 9.21 -6.68
N LEU A 131 3.23 9.15 -6.22
CA LEU A 131 3.90 10.28 -5.56
C LEU A 131 3.99 11.49 -6.51
N ASN A 132 4.42 11.29 -7.75
CA ASN A 132 4.53 12.36 -8.76
C ASN A 132 3.18 13.00 -9.11
N GLN A 133 2.09 12.24 -8.95
CA GLN A 133 0.71 12.70 -9.20
C GLN A 133 0.02 13.27 -7.96
N GLY A 134 0.71 13.35 -6.81
CA GLY A 134 0.16 13.91 -5.57
C GLY A 134 -0.77 12.98 -4.80
N PHE A 135 -0.63 11.66 -4.96
CA PHE A 135 -1.44 10.63 -4.29
C PHE A 135 -0.78 10.05 -3.03
N GLU A 136 0.12 10.79 -2.37
CA GLU A 136 0.75 10.36 -1.11
C GLU A 136 -0.28 10.02 -0.02
N GLY A 137 -1.28 10.88 0.13
CA GLY A 137 -2.36 10.68 1.09
C GLY A 137 -3.15 9.39 0.81
N LEU A 138 -3.32 9.02 -0.45
CA LEU A 138 -4.03 7.80 -0.82
C LEU A 138 -3.23 6.53 -0.47
N ILE A 139 -1.90 6.58 -0.60
CA ILE A 139 -1.02 5.48 -0.16
C ILE A 139 -1.11 5.32 1.36
N LEU A 140 -1.02 6.42 2.11
CA LEU A 140 -1.14 6.41 3.56
C LEU A 140 -2.52 5.90 4.02
N ASP A 141 -3.59 6.37 3.40
CA ASP A 141 -4.96 5.91 3.68
C ASP A 141 -5.11 4.41 3.42
N THR A 142 -4.49 3.88 2.36
CA THR A 142 -4.48 2.44 2.07
C THR A 142 -3.78 1.67 3.19
N LEU A 143 -2.62 2.13 3.64
CA LEU A 143 -1.88 1.49 4.74
C LEU A 143 -2.69 1.49 6.05
N LEU A 144 -3.25 2.65 6.43
CA LEU A 144 -4.05 2.81 7.65
C LEU A 144 -5.30 1.92 7.66
N ASN A 145 -5.86 1.64 6.48
CA ASN A 145 -7.05 0.80 6.31
C ASN A 145 -6.73 -0.64 5.90
N SER A 146 -5.46 -1.05 5.91
CA SER A 146 -5.08 -2.44 5.67
C SER A 146 -5.62 -3.38 6.74
N LYS A 147 -5.82 -4.66 6.36
CA LYS A 147 -6.28 -5.74 7.23
C LYS A 147 -5.45 -5.82 8.51
N ILE A 148 -4.14 -5.66 8.41
CA ILE A 148 -3.22 -5.69 9.55
C ILE A 148 -3.59 -4.60 10.59
N PHE A 149 -3.72 -3.35 10.14
CA PHE A 149 -4.04 -2.23 11.03
C PHE A 149 -5.50 -2.26 11.51
N VAL A 150 -6.44 -2.73 10.68
CA VAL A 150 -7.85 -2.92 11.04
C VAL A 150 -8.01 -3.99 12.11
N GLU A 151 -7.40 -5.16 11.94
CA GLU A 151 -7.48 -6.24 12.91
C GLU A 151 -6.80 -5.87 14.23
N TYR A 152 -5.67 -5.15 14.17
CA TYR A 152 -5.05 -4.61 15.37
C TYR A 152 -5.96 -3.62 16.12
N ARG A 153 -6.64 -2.70 15.42
CA ARG A 153 -7.64 -1.79 16.02
C ARG A 153 -8.77 -2.55 16.71
N LYS A 154 -9.32 -3.58 16.03
CA LYS A 154 -10.39 -4.41 16.59
C LYS A 154 -9.96 -5.08 17.88
N LYS A 155 -8.76 -5.66 17.91
CA LYS A 155 -8.21 -6.30 19.10
C LYS A 155 -8.00 -5.33 20.25
N GLN A 156 -7.44 -4.16 19.99
CA GLN A 156 -7.29 -3.14 21.02
C GLN A 156 -8.65 -2.71 21.59
N ALA A 157 -9.66 -2.50 20.74
CA ALA A 157 -11.01 -2.14 21.18
C ALA A 157 -11.63 -3.21 22.09
N LEU A 158 -11.43 -4.50 21.76
CA LEU A 158 -11.88 -5.62 22.59
C LEU A 158 -11.17 -5.67 23.94
N THR A 159 -9.84 -5.50 23.96
CA THR A 159 -9.05 -5.48 25.20
C THR A 159 -9.48 -4.34 26.12
N CYS A 160 -9.76 -3.15 25.57
CA CYS A 160 -10.20 -1.99 26.35
C CYS A 160 -11.62 -2.14 26.91
N GLN A 161 -12.50 -2.92 26.27
CA GLN A 161 -13.81 -3.23 26.83
C GLN A 161 -13.72 -4.23 27.99
N ALA A 162 -12.67 -5.05 28.03
CA ALA A 162 -12.41 -6.02 29.09
C ALA A 162 -11.68 -5.43 30.31
N THR A 163 -10.98 -4.30 30.17
CA THR A 163 -10.21 -3.66 31.25
C THR A 163 -10.68 -2.24 31.56
N THR A 164 -10.93 -1.91 32.83
CA THR A 164 -11.36 -0.57 33.30
C THR A 164 -10.23 0.47 33.32
N ALA A 165 -9.21 0.36 32.46
CA ALA A 165 -7.98 1.17 32.49
C ALA A 165 -7.91 2.19 31.32
N PRO A 166 -8.45 3.41 31.47
CA PRO A 166 -8.57 4.39 30.38
C PRO A 166 -7.24 4.91 29.82
N HIS A 167 -6.13 4.80 30.55
CA HIS A 167 -4.81 5.25 30.08
C HIS A 167 -4.19 4.32 29.02
N GLN A 168 -4.50 3.01 29.04
CA GLN A 168 -4.01 2.05 28.06
C GLN A 168 -4.70 2.21 26.69
N HIS A 169 -5.93 2.75 26.67
CA HIS A 169 -6.69 3.01 25.45
C HIS A 169 -6.05 4.11 24.58
N LYS A 170 -5.66 5.26 25.19
CA LYS A 170 -5.04 6.36 24.44
C LYS A 170 -3.66 5.99 23.89
N SER A 171 -2.82 5.30 24.67
CA SER A 171 -1.50 4.87 24.18
C SER A 171 -1.62 3.93 22.99
N GLY A 172 -2.62 3.05 22.99
CA GLY A 172 -2.87 2.13 21.88
C GLY A 172 -3.25 2.83 20.56
N GLU A 173 -4.08 3.88 20.62
CA GLU A 173 -4.41 4.71 19.45
C GLU A 173 -3.18 5.41 18.87
N TYR A 174 -2.32 5.97 19.73
CA TYR A 174 -1.09 6.60 19.29
C TYR A 174 -0.05 5.59 18.77
N ASN A 175 0.00 4.37 19.33
CA ASN A 175 0.88 3.31 18.81
C ASN A 175 0.58 3.00 17.34
N LEU A 176 -0.68 3.04 16.92
CA LEU A 176 -1.06 2.87 15.52
C LEU A 176 -0.61 4.03 14.63
N VAL A 177 -0.77 5.25 15.13
CA VAL A 177 -0.29 6.44 14.43
C VAL A 177 1.23 6.39 14.27
N PHE A 178 1.96 5.98 15.31
CA PHE A 178 3.41 5.80 15.27
C PHE A 178 3.82 4.67 14.33
N ALA A 179 3.20 3.50 14.42
CA ALA A 179 3.53 2.36 13.57
C ALA A 179 3.24 2.66 12.09
N SER A 180 2.08 3.25 11.78
CA SER A 180 1.77 3.66 10.40
C SER A 180 2.75 4.71 9.89
N GLY A 181 3.09 5.71 10.73
CA GLY A 181 4.09 6.72 10.41
C GLY A 181 5.48 6.11 10.13
N MET A 182 5.98 5.24 11.00
CA MET A 182 7.28 4.59 10.87
C MET A 182 7.35 3.73 9.60
N LEU A 183 6.32 2.92 9.33
CA LEU A 183 6.31 2.04 8.17
C LEU A 183 6.16 2.83 6.87
N TYR A 184 5.19 3.77 6.81
CA TYR A 184 4.94 4.60 5.64
C TYR A 184 6.17 5.45 5.27
N HIS A 185 6.73 6.20 6.22
CA HIS A 185 7.84 7.11 5.90
C HIS A 185 9.12 6.35 5.55
N THR A 186 9.37 5.20 6.20
CA THR A 186 10.49 4.32 5.82
C THR A 186 10.31 3.82 4.38
N TYR A 187 9.12 3.33 4.02
CA TYR A 187 8.84 2.85 2.67
C TYR A 187 8.97 3.96 1.62
N ILE A 188 8.36 5.13 1.85
CA ILE A 188 8.44 6.25 0.91
C ILE A 188 9.86 6.77 0.77
N HIS A 189 10.63 6.83 1.86
CA HIS A 189 12.04 7.20 1.81
C HIS A 189 12.84 6.21 0.94
N TRP A 190 12.66 4.91 1.19
CA TRP A 190 13.33 3.83 0.44
C TRP A 190 13.01 3.90 -1.06
N VAL A 191 11.75 4.09 -1.44
CA VAL A 191 11.34 4.27 -2.85
C VAL A 191 11.97 5.52 -3.47
N ARG A 192 12.05 6.63 -2.72
CA ARG A 192 12.66 7.87 -3.21
C ARG A 192 14.17 7.73 -3.45
N GLN A 193 14.86 6.87 -2.69
CA GLN A 193 16.27 6.57 -2.89
C GLN A 193 16.53 5.52 -3.98
N GLY A 194 15.49 4.96 -4.61
CA GLY A 194 15.65 3.91 -5.62
C GLY A 194 15.91 2.52 -5.01
N GLN A 195 15.37 2.27 -3.82
CA GLN A 195 15.42 0.98 -3.13
C GLN A 195 16.83 0.44 -2.88
N THR A 196 17.74 1.29 -2.38
CA THR A 196 19.16 0.97 -2.17
C THR A 196 19.40 -0.04 -1.04
N GLU A 197 18.58 -0.01 0.01
CA GLU A 197 18.70 -0.92 1.14
C GLU A 197 17.94 -2.23 0.92
N THR A 198 18.41 -3.30 1.56
CA THR A 198 17.73 -4.61 1.54
C THR A 198 16.52 -4.63 2.49
N PRO A 199 15.50 -5.47 2.21
CA PRO A 199 14.39 -5.70 3.14
C PRO A 199 14.82 -6.07 4.57
N GLN A 200 15.92 -6.82 4.71
CA GLN A 200 16.50 -7.22 5.99
C GLN A 200 17.05 -6.03 6.77
N GLN A 201 17.75 -5.11 6.10
CA GLN A 201 18.24 -3.88 6.74
C GLN A 201 17.07 -3.04 7.25
N LEU A 202 16.06 -2.79 6.41
CA LEU A 202 14.89 -2.00 6.80
C LEU A 202 14.12 -2.62 7.97
N ALA A 203 13.91 -3.94 7.93
CA ALA A 203 13.30 -4.68 9.03
C ALA A 203 14.12 -4.54 10.32
N SER A 204 15.45 -4.72 10.24
CA SER A 204 16.33 -4.61 11.41
C SER A 204 16.29 -3.22 12.05
N TRP A 205 16.24 -2.15 11.24
CA TRP A 205 16.17 -0.78 11.76
C TRP A 205 14.81 -0.44 12.34
N LEU A 206 13.70 -0.96 11.78
CA LEU A 206 12.39 -0.81 12.40
C LEU A 206 12.33 -1.53 13.75
N MET A 207 12.86 -2.76 13.85
CA MET A 207 12.95 -3.50 15.11
C MET A 207 13.75 -2.72 16.16
N ALA A 208 14.94 -2.26 15.80
CA ALA A 208 15.81 -1.45 16.67
C ALA A 208 15.16 -0.11 17.07
N GLY A 209 14.34 0.47 16.19
CA GLY A 209 13.56 1.68 16.42
C GLY A 209 12.34 1.50 17.32
N GLY A 210 12.12 0.30 17.87
CA GLY A 210 11.01 0.02 18.80
C GLY A 210 9.69 -0.30 18.11
N PHE A 211 9.67 -0.55 16.80
CA PHE A 211 8.43 -0.85 16.07
C PHE A 211 7.71 -2.07 16.64
N TYR A 212 8.44 -3.14 17.00
CA TYR A 212 7.88 -4.33 17.67
C TYR A 212 7.14 -3.99 18.97
N ARG A 213 7.72 -3.09 19.79
CA ARG A 213 7.18 -2.71 21.10
C ARG A 213 5.87 -1.92 21.01
N LEU A 214 5.60 -1.28 19.87
CA LEU A 214 4.30 -0.64 19.63
C LEU A 214 3.16 -1.68 19.61
N PHE A 215 3.45 -2.92 19.24
CA PHE A 215 2.50 -4.03 19.21
C PHE A 215 2.57 -4.91 20.47
N HIS A 216 3.72 -4.93 21.14
CA HIS A 216 3.99 -5.72 22.35
C HIS A 216 4.54 -4.85 23.50
N PRO A 217 3.69 -4.03 24.14
CA PRO A 217 4.15 -3.06 25.14
C PRO A 217 4.57 -3.68 26.50
N ASN A 218 4.36 -4.98 26.70
CA ASN A 218 4.57 -5.67 27.99
C ASN A 218 5.70 -6.71 27.95
N ASP A 219 6.42 -6.86 26.83
CA ASP A 219 7.45 -7.90 26.62
C ASP A 219 8.84 -7.49 27.15
N ASP A 220 8.91 -6.82 28.31
CA ASP A 220 10.17 -6.49 29.01
C ASP A 220 10.62 -7.63 29.96
#